data_AF-K8NXH6-F1
#
_entry.id   AF-K8NXH6-F1
#
_cell.length_a   1.000
_cell.length_b   1.000
_cell.length_c   1.000
_cell.angle_alpha   90.00
_cell.angle_beta   90.00
_cell.angle_gamma   90.00
#
_symmetry.space_group_name_H-M   'P 1'
#
loop_
_entity.id
_entity.type
_entity.pdbx_description
1 polymer ?
#
loop_
_entity_poly.entity_id
_entity_poly.type
_entity_poly.pdbx_seq_one_letter_code
_entity_poly.pdbx_strand_id
1 'polypeptide(L)'
;MTEPTDVTVDADLLDEPRLVIEPGAGARVAAVAAPVLQGMGYRLVRIKVSGEAGCTVQIMAERPDGTMQIEDCEAISKALSPVMDIADPIQRAYRLEISSPGIDRPLVRRTDFERYVGHLVKIEMATAHDGRKRFRGTIQGLEGNSVRIVRDDSKEYKGAQEADVLLPIEDIASANLVLTNALIAESMRRGRDAEREQLEQSGAIPEPPAHARLAREKRDLKKGFQPKPKSKTKKPVPQNTKEHRLAAEKKKRAGLTDHHEGD
;
A
#
# COMPACT_ATOMS: atom_id res chain seq x y z
N MET A 1 21.22 -7.44 -27.70
CA MET A 1 19.88 -6.84 -27.88
C MET A 1 19.17 -6.94 -26.55
N THR A 2 19.41 -5.98 -25.67
CA THR A 2 18.68 -5.81 -24.41
C THR A 2 17.63 -4.74 -24.66
N GLU A 3 16.37 -5.11 -24.48
CA GLU A 3 15.22 -4.26 -24.74
C GLU A 3 15.16 -3.08 -23.75
N PRO A 4 14.78 -1.86 -24.19
CA PRO A 4 14.59 -0.71 -23.32
C PRO A 4 13.15 -0.72 -22.78
N THR A 5 12.79 -1.67 -21.92
CA THR A 5 11.40 -1.84 -21.46
C THR A 5 11.10 -1.10 -20.15
N ASP A 6 12.13 -0.71 -19.38
CA ASP A 6 11.94 -0.12 -18.05
C ASP A 6 11.53 1.37 -18.10
N VAL A 7 12.12 2.14 -19.02
CA VAL A 7 11.89 3.60 -19.08
C VAL A 7 10.46 3.95 -19.50
N THR A 8 9.82 3.10 -20.32
CA THR A 8 8.45 3.34 -20.80
C THR A 8 7.40 3.09 -19.73
N VAL A 9 7.61 2.10 -18.85
CA VAL A 9 6.62 1.74 -17.80
C VAL A 9 6.57 2.83 -16.72
N ASP A 10 7.70 3.40 -16.35
CA ASP A 10 7.74 4.49 -15.36
C ASP A 10 7.06 5.76 -15.87
N ALA A 11 7.23 6.09 -17.17
CA ALA A 11 6.58 7.24 -17.79
C ALA A 11 5.04 7.09 -17.79
N ASP A 12 4.53 5.92 -18.17
CA ASP A 12 3.10 5.63 -18.18
C ASP A 12 2.47 5.72 -16.77
N LEU A 13 3.21 5.29 -15.73
CA LEU A 13 2.76 5.38 -14.34
C LEU A 13 2.78 6.80 -13.79
N LEU A 14 3.68 7.66 -14.28
CA LEU A 14 3.76 9.07 -13.90
C LEU A 14 2.58 9.88 -14.43
N ASP A 15 2.15 9.58 -15.67
CA ASP A 15 1.04 10.27 -16.35
C ASP A 15 -0.35 9.72 -16.03
N GLU A 16 -0.45 8.68 -15.20
CA GLU A 16 -1.74 8.09 -14.85
C GLU A 16 -2.67 9.13 -14.18
N PRO A 17 -3.88 9.35 -14.73
CA PRO A 17 -4.78 10.39 -14.24
C PRO A 17 -5.30 10.08 -12.84
N ARG A 18 -5.42 11.13 -12.01
CA ARG A 18 -6.06 11.02 -10.70
C ARG A 18 -7.57 10.96 -10.84
N LEU A 19 -8.19 10.09 -10.06
CA LEU A 19 -9.63 9.91 -9.95
C LEU A 19 -10.31 11.10 -9.25
N VAL A 20 -9.59 11.74 -8.35
CA VAL A 20 -10.10 12.85 -7.53
C VAL A 20 -9.34 14.12 -7.86
N ILE A 21 -10.10 15.17 -8.21
CA ILE A 21 -9.58 16.51 -8.45
C ILE A 21 -10.12 17.43 -7.36
N GLU A 22 -9.21 18.11 -6.66
CA GLU A 22 -9.57 19.05 -5.59
C GLU A 22 -10.21 20.32 -6.16
N PRO A 23 -11.31 20.84 -5.60
CA PRO A 23 -11.92 22.07 -6.10
C PRO A 23 -11.17 23.34 -5.65
N GLY A 24 -11.43 24.45 -6.35
CA GLY A 24 -11.05 25.80 -5.91
C GLY A 24 -9.54 26.01 -5.80
N ALA A 25 -9.08 26.37 -4.60
CA ALA A 25 -7.66 26.62 -4.34
C ALA A 25 -6.78 25.38 -4.57
N GLY A 26 -7.29 24.19 -4.20
CA GLY A 26 -6.57 22.93 -4.42
C GLY A 26 -6.30 22.66 -5.90
N ALA A 27 -7.30 22.86 -6.78
CA ALA A 27 -7.14 22.74 -8.24
C ALA A 27 -6.03 23.65 -8.78
N ARG A 28 -5.98 24.91 -8.32
CA ARG A 28 -4.97 25.86 -8.79
C ARG A 28 -3.56 25.46 -8.35
N VAL A 29 -3.40 25.03 -7.09
CA VAL A 29 -2.12 24.50 -6.62
C VAL A 29 -1.75 23.23 -7.40
N ALA A 30 -2.71 22.34 -7.68
CA ALA A 30 -2.45 21.11 -8.44
C ALA A 30 -1.97 21.41 -9.86
N ALA A 31 -2.58 22.38 -10.54
CA ALA A 31 -2.17 22.80 -11.88
C ALA A 31 -0.72 23.31 -11.94
N VAL A 32 -0.23 23.89 -10.84
CA VAL A 32 1.15 24.36 -10.72
C VAL A 32 2.09 23.23 -10.27
N ALA A 33 1.70 22.46 -9.26
CA ALA A 33 2.56 21.47 -8.63
C ALA A 33 2.72 20.18 -9.44
N ALA A 34 1.66 19.72 -10.11
CA ALA A 34 1.69 18.47 -10.87
C ALA A 34 2.81 18.41 -11.93
N PRO A 35 2.99 19.40 -12.84
CA PRO A 35 4.04 19.33 -13.85
C PRO A 35 5.45 19.36 -13.24
N VAL A 36 5.65 20.10 -12.14
CA VAL A 36 6.95 20.15 -11.44
C VAL A 36 7.26 18.79 -10.82
N LEU A 37 6.30 18.21 -10.10
CA LEU A 37 6.45 16.89 -9.47
C LEU A 37 6.74 15.81 -10.52
N GLN A 38 6.00 15.82 -11.63
CA GLN A 38 6.17 14.86 -12.72
C GLN A 38 7.54 14.99 -13.37
N GLY A 39 8.02 16.21 -13.64
CA GLY A 39 9.37 16.44 -14.17
C GLY A 39 10.49 15.96 -13.25
N MET A 40 10.20 15.81 -11.94
CA MET A 40 11.11 15.26 -10.94
C MET A 40 10.91 13.75 -10.70
N GLY A 41 9.98 13.10 -11.41
CA GLY A 41 9.68 11.67 -11.25
C GLY A 41 8.78 11.33 -10.06
N TYR A 42 8.01 12.29 -9.55
CA TYR A 42 7.03 12.08 -8.50
C TYR A 42 5.60 12.28 -9.03
N ARG A 43 4.68 11.56 -8.40
CA ARG A 43 3.25 11.65 -8.64
C ARG A 43 2.61 12.47 -7.54
N LEU A 44 1.79 13.44 -7.93
CA LEU A 44 0.90 14.10 -6.99
C LEU A 44 -0.12 13.08 -6.44
N VAL A 45 -0.30 13.04 -5.13
CA VAL A 45 -1.27 12.17 -4.44
C VAL A 45 -2.47 12.99 -3.99
N ARG A 46 -2.24 14.04 -3.19
CA ARG A 46 -3.32 14.87 -2.63
C ARG A 46 -2.83 16.28 -2.37
N ILE A 47 -3.73 17.26 -2.55
CA ILE A 47 -3.54 18.62 -2.05
C ILE A 47 -4.60 18.93 -0.99
N LYS A 48 -4.17 19.52 0.12
CA LYS A 48 -5.07 20.01 1.16
C LYS A 48 -4.69 21.44 1.52
N VAL A 49 -5.61 22.37 1.30
CA VAL A 49 -5.48 23.75 1.76
C VAL A 49 -6.33 23.91 3.02
N SER A 50 -5.72 24.21 4.15
CA SER A 50 -6.41 24.48 5.41
C SER A 50 -6.21 25.94 5.84
N GLY A 51 -7.17 26.48 6.60
CA GLY A 51 -7.04 27.78 7.25
C GLY A 51 -6.33 27.72 8.62
N GLU A 52 -5.83 26.54 9.00
CA GLU A 52 -5.13 26.33 10.26
C GLU A 52 -3.79 27.10 10.26
N ALA A 53 -3.40 27.63 11.42
CA ALA A 53 -2.14 28.37 11.61
C ALA A 53 -1.87 29.49 10.56
N GLY A 54 -2.92 30.17 10.09
CA GLY A 54 -2.79 31.30 9.16
C GLY A 54 -2.92 30.94 7.67
N CYS A 55 -2.71 29.66 7.32
CA CYS A 55 -3.07 28.95 6.08
C CYS A 55 -1.96 27.93 5.79
N THR A 56 -2.32 26.67 5.55
CA THR A 56 -1.35 25.62 5.21
C THR A 56 -1.74 24.98 3.88
N VAL A 57 -0.77 24.86 2.98
CA VAL A 57 -0.87 24.11 1.72
C VAL A 57 -0.07 22.83 1.89
N GLN A 58 -0.75 21.73 2.16
CA GLN A 58 -0.15 20.41 2.26
C GLN A 58 -0.23 19.69 0.91
N ILE A 59 0.91 19.24 0.40
CA ILE A 59 1.05 18.49 -0.84
C ILE A 59 1.63 17.12 -0.50
N MET A 60 0.85 16.09 -0.77
CA MET A 60 1.30 14.70 -0.70
C MET A 60 1.79 14.25 -2.06
N ALA A 61 3.01 13.73 -2.13
CA ALA A 61 3.60 13.17 -3.33
C ALA A 61 4.26 11.82 -3.02
N GLU A 62 4.69 11.10 -4.05
CA GLU A 62 5.50 9.88 -3.95
C GLU A 62 6.02 9.48 -5.33
N ARG A 63 6.95 8.55 -5.37
CA ARG A 63 7.37 7.90 -6.62
C ARG A 63 6.31 6.91 -7.13
N PRO A 64 6.36 6.49 -8.41
CA PRO A 64 5.48 5.46 -8.97
C PRO A 64 5.38 4.17 -8.14
N ASP A 65 6.46 3.79 -7.47
CA ASP A 65 6.55 2.62 -6.59
C ASP A 65 5.92 2.83 -5.19
N GLY A 66 5.48 4.05 -4.87
CA GLY A 66 4.90 4.43 -3.58
C GLY A 66 5.92 4.79 -2.50
N THR A 67 7.20 4.98 -2.85
CA THR A 67 8.24 5.40 -1.91
C THR A 67 8.44 6.92 -1.93
N MET A 68 8.88 7.46 -0.79
CA MET A 68 9.31 8.86 -0.65
C MET A 68 10.03 9.04 0.68
N GLN A 69 11.23 9.62 0.63
CA GLN A 69 12.11 9.86 1.76
C GLN A 69 12.08 11.34 2.19
N ILE A 70 12.77 11.66 3.28
CA ILE A 70 12.79 13.04 3.81
C ILE A 70 13.52 13.98 2.85
N GLU A 71 14.59 13.51 2.22
CA GLU A 71 15.38 14.25 1.23
C GLU A 71 14.54 14.56 -0.03
N ASP A 72 13.64 13.64 -0.40
CA ASP A 72 12.69 13.86 -1.50
C ASP A 72 11.73 15.03 -1.16
N CYS A 73 11.23 15.09 0.08
CA CYS A 73 10.39 16.21 0.55
C CYS A 73 11.13 17.55 0.44
N GLU A 74 12.41 17.58 0.85
CA GLU A 74 13.24 18.78 0.78
C GLU A 74 13.48 19.20 -0.68
N ALA A 75 13.82 18.26 -1.55
CA ALA A 75 14.05 18.51 -2.97
C ALA A 75 12.80 19.07 -3.64
N ILE A 76 11.63 18.47 -3.40
CA ILE A 76 10.35 18.96 -3.92
C ILE A 76 10.04 20.35 -3.38
N SER A 77 10.23 20.59 -2.07
CA SER A 77 9.99 21.90 -1.47
C SER A 77 10.83 23.00 -2.12
N LYS A 78 12.13 22.74 -2.34
CA LYS A 78 13.06 23.67 -3.00
C LYS A 78 12.68 23.94 -4.46
N ALA A 79 12.27 22.91 -5.20
CA ALA A 79 11.89 23.04 -6.60
C ALA A 79 10.54 23.76 -6.76
N LEU A 80 9.59 23.49 -5.88
CA LEU A 80 8.21 23.96 -6.01
C LEU A 80 8.01 25.38 -5.47
N SER A 81 8.72 25.77 -4.40
CA SER A 81 8.60 27.10 -3.78
C SER A 81 8.68 28.27 -4.78
N PRO A 82 9.74 28.41 -5.61
CA PRO A 82 9.83 29.55 -6.53
C PRO A 82 8.73 29.54 -7.60
N VAL A 83 8.27 28.36 -8.04
CA VAL A 83 7.19 28.23 -9.02
C VAL A 83 5.86 28.67 -8.40
N MET A 84 5.62 28.28 -7.15
CA MET A 84 4.44 28.68 -6.38
C MET A 84 4.43 30.19 -6.09
N ASP A 85 5.59 30.80 -5.82
CA ASP A 85 5.72 32.25 -5.62
C ASP A 85 5.39 33.04 -6.90
N ILE A 86 5.81 32.55 -8.06
CA ILE A 86 5.54 33.18 -9.36
C ILE A 86 4.06 33.01 -9.77
N ALA A 87 3.54 31.80 -9.63
CA ALA A 87 2.17 31.48 -10.05
C ALA A 87 1.10 32.02 -9.09
N ASP A 88 1.48 32.26 -7.83
CA ASP A 88 0.64 32.74 -6.72
C ASP A 88 -0.80 32.18 -6.70
N PRO A 89 -0.97 30.83 -6.61
CA PRO A 89 -2.31 30.22 -6.66
C PRO A 89 -3.16 30.50 -5.42
N ILE A 90 -2.55 31.02 -4.34
CA ILE A 90 -3.15 31.26 -3.03
C ILE A 90 -2.95 32.73 -2.64
N GLN A 91 -4.01 33.54 -2.75
CA GLN A 91 -4.01 34.99 -2.50
C GLN A 91 -3.96 35.37 -1.00
N ARG A 92 -3.10 34.72 -0.22
CA ARG A 92 -2.81 35.01 1.20
C ARG A 92 -1.49 34.35 1.58
N ALA A 93 -0.84 34.81 2.64
CA ALA A 93 0.32 34.11 3.19
C ALA A 93 -0.06 32.67 3.59
N TYR A 94 0.82 31.71 3.32
CA TYR A 94 0.62 30.30 3.66
C TYR A 94 1.94 29.61 4.01
N ARG A 95 1.84 28.48 4.72
CA ARG A 95 2.93 27.52 4.94
C ARG A 95 2.83 26.39 3.91
N LEU A 96 3.89 26.16 3.16
CA LEU A 96 4.00 25.00 2.27
C LEU A 96 4.49 23.78 3.05
N GLU A 97 3.76 22.68 2.99
CA GLU A 97 4.13 21.40 3.59
C GLU A 97 4.19 20.32 2.52
N ILE A 98 5.32 19.63 2.43
CA ILE A 98 5.51 18.49 1.54
C ILE A 98 5.61 17.24 2.40
N SER A 99 4.85 16.20 2.05
CA SER A 99 4.91 14.93 2.75
C SER A 99 4.66 13.74 1.83
N SER A 100 5.04 12.56 2.29
CA SER A 100 4.49 11.32 1.77
C SER A 100 3.07 11.10 2.32
N PRO A 101 2.25 10.23 1.70
CA PRO A 101 0.92 9.89 2.21
C PRO A 101 0.93 8.92 3.39
N GLY A 102 2.01 8.14 3.58
CA GLY A 102 2.16 7.22 4.70
C GLY A 102 1.08 6.13 4.77
N ILE A 103 0.63 5.81 5.98
CA ILE A 103 -0.32 4.70 6.23
C ILE A 103 -1.78 5.10 5.98
N ASP A 104 -2.15 6.36 6.22
CA ASP A 104 -3.49 6.91 5.93
C ASP A 104 -3.59 7.36 4.47
N ARG A 105 -3.18 6.46 3.56
CA ARG A 105 -2.99 6.75 2.15
C ARG A 105 -4.33 6.87 1.42
N PRO A 106 -4.59 7.99 0.72
CA PRO A 106 -5.69 8.06 -0.22
C PRO A 106 -5.36 7.26 -1.49
N LEU A 107 -6.32 6.52 -2.01
CA LEU A 107 -6.21 5.80 -3.29
C LEU A 107 -6.84 6.71 -4.35
N VAL A 108 -5.98 7.29 -5.19
CA VAL A 108 -6.37 8.33 -6.14
C VAL A 108 -6.14 7.92 -7.59
N ARG A 109 -5.67 6.70 -7.84
CA ARG A 109 -5.39 6.13 -9.16
C ARG A 109 -5.89 4.70 -9.27
N ARG A 110 -5.98 4.19 -10.49
CA ARG A 110 -6.33 2.78 -10.74
C ARG A 110 -5.24 1.87 -10.17
N THR A 111 -3.97 2.19 -10.43
CA THR A 111 -2.83 1.40 -9.94
C THR A 111 -2.73 1.35 -8.41
N ASP A 112 -3.29 2.32 -7.71
CA ASP A 112 -3.37 2.28 -6.25
C ASP A 112 -4.24 1.12 -5.76
N PHE A 113 -5.39 0.87 -6.39
CA PHE A 113 -6.25 -0.26 -6.01
C PHE A 113 -5.60 -1.60 -6.30
N GLU A 114 -4.85 -1.71 -7.41
CA GLU A 114 -4.08 -2.93 -7.75
C GLU A 114 -2.96 -3.19 -6.75
N ARG A 115 -2.27 -2.13 -6.31
CA ARG A 115 -1.15 -2.21 -5.35
C ARG A 115 -1.61 -2.66 -3.96
N TYR A 116 -2.82 -2.29 -3.56
CA TYR A 116 -3.34 -2.55 -2.21
C TYR A 116 -4.45 -3.62 -2.17
N VAL A 117 -4.48 -4.52 -3.15
CA VAL A 117 -5.32 -5.73 -3.08
C VAL A 117 -5.05 -6.49 -1.78
N GLY A 118 -6.13 -6.93 -1.12
CA GLY A 118 -6.08 -7.61 0.18
C GLY A 118 -6.12 -6.66 1.38
N HIS A 119 -6.04 -5.34 1.18
CA HIS A 119 -6.15 -4.35 2.25
C HIS A 119 -7.56 -3.80 2.41
N LEU A 120 -7.83 -3.33 3.63
CA LEU A 120 -9.11 -2.74 3.97
C LEU A 120 -9.16 -1.28 3.50
N VAL A 121 -10.22 -0.92 2.80
CA VAL A 121 -10.45 0.41 2.23
C VAL A 121 -11.80 0.96 2.68
N LYS A 122 -11.86 2.28 2.84
CA LYS A 122 -13.10 3.04 2.95
C LYS A 122 -13.27 3.86 1.67
N ILE A 123 -14.37 3.64 0.96
CA ILE A 123 -14.70 4.31 -0.30
C ILE A 123 -15.97 5.13 -0.11
N GLU A 124 -15.95 6.38 -0.56
CA GLU A 124 -17.12 7.24 -0.68
C GLU A 124 -17.36 7.54 -2.16
N MET A 125 -18.56 7.20 -2.63
CA MET A 125 -19.00 7.41 -4.01
C MET A 125 -19.60 8.81 -4.18
N ALA A 126 -19.31 9.47 -5.30
CA ALA A 126 -19.95 10.70 -5.71
C ALA A 126 -21.45 10.45 -5.98
N THR A 127 -21.74 9.42 -6.76
CA THR A 127 -23.08 8.91 -7.08
C THR A 127 -23.40 7.70 -6.21
N ALA A 128 -24.66 7.57 -5.74
CA ALA A 128 -25.02 6.40 -4.95
C ALA A 128 -24.95 5.12 -5.81
N HIS A 129 -24.24 4.11 -5.33
CA HIS A 129 -24.20 2.78 -5.91
C HIS A 129 -25.11 1.87 -5.09
N ASP A 130 -26.12 1.26 -5.72
CA ASP A 130 -27.16 0.47 -5.03
C ASP A 130 -27.79 1.19 -3.82
N GLY A 131 -28.08 2.49 -3.98
CA GLY A 131 -28.67 3.33 -2.93
C GLY A 131 -27.72 3.70 -1.79
N ARG A 132 -26.43 3.38 -1.91
CA ARG A 132 -25.41 3.58 -0.87
C ARG A 132 -24.23 4.40 -1.39
N LYS A 133 -23.75 5.34 -0.57
CA LYS A 133 -22.57 6.16 -0.91
C LYS A 133 -21.28 5.75 -0.22
N ARG A 134 -21.34 5.06 0.92
CA ARG A 134 -20.16 4.79 1.75
C ARG A 134 -19.94 3.30 1.90
N PHE A 135 -18.80 2.81 1.46
CA PHE A 135 -18.43 1.41 1.51
C PHE A 135 -17.18 1.22 2.37
N ARG A 136 -17.13 0.11 3.09
CA ARG A 136 -15.95 -0.34 3.83
C ARG A 136 -15.78 -1.83 3.58
N GLY A 137 -14.62 -2.22 3.09
CA GLY A 137 -14.37 -3.60 2.71
C GLY A 137 -12.94 -3.86 2.24
N THR A 138 -12.65 -5.12 1.96
CA THR A 138 -11.32 -5.56 1.51
C THR A 138 -11.26 -5.56 -0.01
N ILE A 139 -10.24 -4.92 -0.60
CA ILE A 139 -10.02 -4.88 -2.04
C ILE A 139 -9.69 -6.29 -2.55
N GLN A 140 -10.42 -6.77 -3.55
CA GLN A 140 -10.14 -8.06 -4.22
C GLN A 140 -9.36 -7.89 -5.53
N GLY A 141 -9.45 -6.72 -6.15
CA GLY A 141 -8.81 -6.44 -7.43
C GLY A 141 -9.64 -5.46 -8.25
N LEU A 142 -9.25 -5.34 -9.52
CA LEU A 142 -9.98 -4.58 -10.52
C LEU A 142 -10.62 -5.51 -11.54
N GLU A 143 -11.85 -5.19 -11.93
CA GLU A 143 -12.58 -5.85 -13.01
C GLU A 143 -13.06 -4.77 -13.99
N GLY A 144 -12.48 -4.73 -15.20
CA GLY A 144 -12.76 -3.66 -16.15
C GLY A 144 -12.44 -2.30 -15.54
N ASN A 145 -13.41 -1.38 -15.50
CA ASN A 145 -13.29 -0.04 -14.90
C ASN A 145 -13.85 0.06 -13.47
N SER A 146 -14.00 -1.07 -12.79
CA SER A 146 -14.56 -1.15 -11.43
C SER A 146 -13.58 -1.77 -10.46
N VAL A 147 -13.58 -1.29 -9.22
CA VAL A 147 -12.90 -1.94 -8.10
C VAL A 147 -13.85 -2.93 -7.44
N ARG A 148 -13.39 -4.17 -7.28
CA ARG A 148 -14.11 -5.21 -6.55
C ARG A 148 -13.72 -5.16 -5.08
N ILE A 149 -14.70 -5.00 -4.20
CA ILE A 149 -14.48 -5.05 -2.75
C ILE A 149 -15.42 -6.06 -2.09
N VAL A 150 -14.94 -6.71 -1.04
CA VAL A 150 -15.77 -7.52 -0.14
C VAL A 150 -16.07 -6.70 1.10
N ARG A 151 -17.33 -6.30 1.28
CA ARG A 151 -17.81 -5.47 2.38
C ARG A 151 -17.71 -6.19 3.73
N ASP A 152 -17.31 -5.46 4.76
CA ASP A 152 -17.22 -5.99 6.13
C ASP A 152 -18.59 -6.04 6.84
N ASP A 153 -19.51 -5.15 6.44
CA ASP A 153 -20.79 -4.91 7.12
C ASP A 153 -21.97 -5.71 6.53
N SER A 154 -21.68 -6.68 5.66
CA SER A 154 -22.69 -7.52 5.00
C SER A 154 -23.54 -8.36 5.96
N LYS A 155 -23.19 -8.40 7.26
CA LYS A 155 -23.92 -9.15 8.30
C LYS A 155 -24.94 -8.30 9.07
N GLU A 156 -24.82 -6.97 9.05
CA GLU A 156 -25.63 -6.07 9.90
C GLU A 156 -26.82 -5.46 9.16
N TYR A 157 -26.77 -5.34 7.83
CA TYR A 157 -27.88 -4.79 7.06
C TYR A 157 -28.96 -5.86 6.77
N LYS A 158 -30.18 -5.61 7.25
CA LYS A 158 -31.39 -6.43 7.01
C LYS A 158 -31.89 -6.43 5.55
N GLY A 159 -31.13 -5.87 4.61
CA GLY A 159 -31.40 -5.89 3.17
C GLY A 159 -30.32 -6.70 2.47
N ALA A 160 -30.72 -7.73 1.74
CA ALA A 160 -29.89 -8.73 1.07
C ALA A 160 -29.01 -8.16 -0.06
N GLN A 161 -28.09 -7.25 0.25
CA GLN A 161 -27.05 -6.84 -0.70
C GLN A 161 -25.85 -7.75 -0.53
N GLU A 162 -25.31 -8.20 -1.66
CA GLU A 162 -24.15 -9.08 -1.68
C GLU A 162 -22.96 -8.46 -0.92
N ALA A 163 -22.16 -9.32 -0.31
CA ALA A 163 -20.93 -8.89 0.35
C ALA A 163 -19.90 -8.42 -0.68
N ASP A 164 -19.96 -8.98 -1.88
CA ASP A 164 -19.10 -8.65 -3.02
C ASP A 164 -19.75 -7.55 -3.85
N VAL A 165 -19.05 -6.44 -4.08
CA VAL A 165 -19.57 -5.32 -4.86
C VAL A 165 -18.52 -4.80 -5.83
N LEU A 166 -18.98 -4.41 -7.02
CA LEU A 166 -18.18 -3.80 -8.07
C LEU A 166 -18.49 -2.31 -8.14
N LEU A 167 -17.56 -1.48 -7.66
CA LEU A 167 -17.72 -0.04 -7.62
C LEU A 167 -17.02 0.59 -8.84
N PRO A 168 -17.75 1.29 -9.74
CA PRO A 168 -17.14 2.02 -10.85
C PRO A 168 -16.13 3.04 -10.33
N ILE A 169 -14.91 3.00 -10.86
CA ILE A 169 -13.81 3.84 -10.40
C ILE A 169 -14.11 5.33 -10.65
N GLU A 170 -14.79 5.63 -11.77
CA GLU A 170 -15.19 6.99 -12.16
C GLU A 170 -16.21 7.65 -11.21
N ASP A 171 -17.00 6.84 -10.50
CA ASP A 171 -18.00 7.32 -9.55
C ASP A 171 -17.43 7.49 -8.13
N ILE A 172 -16.13 7.22 -7.90
CA ILE A 172 -15.51 7.34 -6.59
C ILE A 172 -15.19 8.81 -6.30
N ALA A 173 -15.77 9.35 -5.22
CA ALA A 173 -15.43 10.68 -4.72
C ALA A 173 -14.17 10.68 -3.85
N SER A 174 -13.98 9.64 -3.03
CA SER A 174 -12.74 9.45 -2.26
C SER A 174 -12.56 7.99 -1.86
N ALA A 175 -11.31 7.56 -1.75
CA ALA A 175 -10.96 6.25 -1.22
C ALA A 175 -9.73 6.38 -0.32
N ASN A 176 -9.76 5.77 0.86
CA ASN A 176 -8.64 5.80 1.80
C ASN A 176 -8.42 4.41 2.40
N LEU A 177 -7.15 4.03 2.58
CA LEU A 177 -6.83 2.81 3.30
C LEU A 177 -7.20 2.93 4.77
N VAL A 178 -7.66 1.83 5.35
CA VAL A 178 -7.96 1.76 6.77
C VAL A 178 -6.75 1.20 7.50
N LEU A 179 -6.33 1.91 8.55
CA LEU A 179 -5.27 1.47 9.45
C LEU A 179 -5.58 0.09 10.04
N THR A 180 -4.79 -0.90 9.64
CA THR A 180 -4.86 -2.28 10.13
C THR A 180 -3.45 -2.79 10.43
N ASN A 181 -3.32 -3.82 11.29
CA ASN A 181 -2.01 -4.40 11.61
C ASN A 181 -1.27 -4.92 10.36
N ALA A 182 -2.02 -5.47 9.38
CA ALA A 182 -1.46 -5.93 8.12
C ALA A 182 -0.87 -4.75 7.31
N LEU A 183 -1.59 -3.63 7.25
CA LEU A 183 -1.12 -2.42 6.57
C LEU A 183 0.09 -1.79 7.27
N ILE A 184 0.08 -1.73 8.61
CA ILE A 184 1.22 -1.25 9.39
C ILE A 184 2.47 -2.10 9.11
N ALA A 185 2.33 -3.42 9.16
CA ALA A 185 3.44 -4.33 8.91
C ALA A 185 4.01 -4.18 7.49
N GLU A 186 3.13 -3.99 6.49
CA GLU A 186 3.56 -3.74 5.11
C GLU A 186 4.27 -2.38 4.96
N SER A 187 3.70 -1.31 5.50
CA SER A 187 4.30 0.04 5.44
C SER A 187 5.68 0.07 6.10
N MET A 188 5.82 -0.54 7.28
CA MET A 188 7.10 -0.62 8.00
C MET A 188 8.10 -1.52 7.27
N ARG A 189 7.64 -2.52 6.51
CA ARG A 189 8.51 -3.32 5.65
C ARG A 189 9.04 -2.47 4.50
N ARG A 190 8.16 -1.78 3.77
CA ARG A 190 8.54 -0.96 2.61
C ARG A 190 9.50 0.18 3.01
N GLY A 191 9.23 0.86 4.13
CA GLY A 191 10.13 1.91 4.63
C GLY A 191 11.55 1.40 4.93
N ARG A 192 11.67 0.25 5.62
CA ARG A 192 12.98 -0.36 5.90
C ARG A 192 13.70 -0.86 4.65
N ASP A 193 12.96 -1.45 3.71
CA ASP A 193 13.54 -1.96 2.46
C ASP A 193 14.10 -0.79 1.62
N ALA A 194 13.41 0.36 1.57
CA ALA A 194 13.86 1.58 0.89
C ALA A 194 15.06 2.25 1.57
N GLU A 195 15.02 2.40 2.89
CA GLU A 195 16.13 2.95 3.69
C GLU A 195 17.42 2.13 3.51
N ARG A 196 17.28 0.79 3.55
CA ARG A 196 18.42 -0.11 3.37
C ARG A 196 19.02 -0.01 1.97
N GLU A 197 18.19 0.09 0.95
CA GLU A 197 18.66 0.20 -0.43
C GLU A 197 19.47 1.49 -0.66
N GLN A 198 19.06 2.61 -0.05
CA GLN A 198 19.84 3.84 -0.07
C GLN A 198 21.18 3.72 0.68
N LEU A 199 21.20 3.01 1.82
CA LEU A 199 22.45 2.74 2.55
C LEU A 199 23.40 1.84 1.73
N GLU A 200 22.86 0.91 0.95
CA GLU A 200 23.63 0.09 0.01
C GLU A 200 24.16 0.96 -1.16
N GLN A 201 23.32 1.82 -1.76
CA GLN A 201 23.72 2.74 -2.85
C GLN A 201 24.75 3.80 -2.42
N SER A 202 24.67 4.29 -1.18
CA SER A 202 25.64 5.23 -0.62
C SER A 202 26.95 4.57 -0.15
N GLY A 203 27.03 3.23 -0.19
CA GLY A 203 28.19 2.47 0.27
C GLY A 203 28.33 2.43 1.80
N ALA A 204 27.33 2.88 2.55
CA ALA A 204 27.31 2.86 4.01
C ALA A 204 27.16 1.43 4.58
N ILE A 205 26.61 0.50 3.79
CA ILE A 205 26.52 -0.93 4.12
C ILE A 205 27.14 -1.74 2.97
N PRO A 206 27.99 -2.75 3.25
CA PRO A 206 28.55 -3.61 2.22
C PRO A 206 27.43 -4.37 1.47
N GLU A 207 27.63 -4.54 0.15
CA GLU A 207 26.66 -5.26 -0.68
C GLU A 207 26.35 -6.65 -0.10
N PRO A 208 25.05 -7.02 -0.02
CA PRO A 208 24.69 -8.32 0.51
C PRO A 208 25.25 -9.43 -0.39
N PRO A 209 25.70 -10.57 0.20
CA PRO A 209 26.23 -11.69 -0.58
C PRO A 209 25.18 -12.21 -1.57
N ALA A 210 25.64 -12.76 -2.71
CA ALA A 210 24.76 -13.11 -3.85
C ALA A 210 23.52 -13.95 -3.48
N HIS A 211 23.63 -14.85 -2.51
CA HIS A 211 22.50 -15.66 -2.04
C HIS A 211 21.42 -14.83 -1.34
N ALA A 212 21.79 -13.78 -0.62
CA ALA A 212 20.88 -12.87 0.05
C ALA A 212 20.17 -11.94 -0.96
N ARG A 213 20.88 -11.53 -2.03
CA ARG A 213 20.30 -10.75 -3.14
C ARG A 213 19.22 -11.54 -3.89
N LEU A 214 19.52 -12.79 -4.26
CA LEU A 214 18.56 -13.71 -4.89
C LEU A 214 17.33 -14.00 -4.01
N ALA A 215 17.51 -14.08 -2.69
CA ALA A 215 16.41 -14.26 -1.75
C ALA A 215 15.52 -13.01 -1.62
N ARG A 216 16.07 -11.80 -1.83
CA ARG A 216 15.33 -10.53 -1.86
C ARG A 216 14.53 -10.39 -3.14
N GLU A 217 15.17 -10.59 -4.29
CA GLU A 217 14.53 -10.54 -5.60
C GLU A 217 13.33 -11.51 -5.71
N LYS A 218 13.50 -12.76 -5.21
CA LYS A 218 12.41 -13.75 -5.13
C LYS A 218 11.27 -13.38 -4.16
N ARG A 219 11.52 -12.49 -3.19
CA ARG A 219 10.55 -12.02 -2.20
C ARG A 219 9.72 -10.89 -2.76
N ASP A 220 10.32 -10.01 -3.55
CA ASP A 220 9.65 -8.87 -4.18
C ASP A 220 8.80 -9.31 -5.39
N LEU A 221 9.19 -10.43 -6.04
CA LEU A 221 8.37 -11.15 -7.02
C LEU A 221 7.12 -11.83 -6.42
N LYS A 222 7.04 -12.04 -5.10
CA LYS A 222 5.79 -12.50 -4.47
C LYS A 222 4.83 -11.32 -4.40
N LYS A 223 3.91 -11.26 -5.37
CA LYS A 223 2.71 -10.42 -5.39
C LYS A 223 2.12 -10.26 -3.99
N GLY A 224 1.64 -9.05 -3.70
CA GLY A 224 1.02 -8.62 -2.44
C GLY A 224 0.17 -9.72 -1.81
N PHE A 225 0.17 -9.75 -0.48
CA PHE A 225 -0.48 -10.77 0.34
C PHE A 225 -1.88 -11.13 -0.22
N GLN A 226 -1.95 -12.23 -0.97
CA GLN A 226 -3.24 -12.82 -1.30
C GLN A 226 -3.67 -13.61 -0.07
N PRO A 227 -4.78 -13.23 0.61
CA PRO A 227 -5.30 -14.06 1.67
C PRO A 227 -5.62 -15.43 1.06
N LYS A 228 -4.93 -16.47 1.54
CA LYS A 228 -5.23 -17.84 1.12
C LYS A 228 -6.73 -18.06 1.31
N PRO A 229 -7.46 -18.63 0.32
CA PRO A 229 -8.85 -18.99 0.54
C PRO A 229 -8.90 -19.87 1.79
N LYS A 230 -9.71 -19.47 2.77
CA LYS A 230 -9.92 -20.27 3.99
C LYS A 230 -10.52 -21.60 3.54
N SER A 231 -9.69 -22.62 3.35
CA SER A 231 -10.17 -23.97 3.12
C SER A 231 -10.98 -24.37 4.36
N LYS A 232 -12.27 -24.63 4.19
CA LYS A 232 -13.17 -25.16 5.24
C LYS A 232 -12.81 -26.60 5.64
N THR A 233 -11.57 -27.03 5.48
CA THR A 233 -11.07 -28.26 6.08
C THR A 233 -10.69 -27.95 7.53
N LYS A 234 -11.55 -28.37 8.46
CA LYS A 234 -11.21 -28.48 9.89
C LYS A 234 -9.84 -29.17 9.96
N LYS A 235 -8.79 -28.45 10.37
CA LYS A 235 -7.56 -29.11 10.80
C LYS A 235 -7.96 -30.12 11.89
N PRO A 236 -7.62 -31.40 11.78
CA PRO A 236 -7.93 -32.35 12.83
C PRO A 236 -7.30 -31.84 14.12
N VAL A 237 -8.10 -31.83 15.19
CA VAL A 237 -7.63 -31.47 16.54
C VAL A 237 -6.41 -32.34 16.84
N PRO A 238 -5.28 -31.78 17.29
CA PRO A 238 -4.12 -32.60 17.60
C PRO A 238 -4.49 -33.60 18.69
N GLN A 239 -4.52 -34.89 18.34
CA GLN A 239 -4.77 -35.98 19.28
C GLN A 239 -3.50 -36.20 20.12
N ASN A 240 -3.26 -35.34 21.10
CA ASN A 240 -2.36 -35.68 22.20
C ASN A 240 -3.13 -36.52 23.22
N THR A 241 -3.51 -37.73 22.81
CA THR A 241 -4.14 -38.70 23.71
C THR A 241 -3.08 -39.37 24.57
N LYS A 242 -3.45 -39.73 25.80
CA LYS A 242 -2.62 -40.44 26.79
C LYS A 242 -1.98 -41.71 26.22
N GLU A 243 -2.64 -42.33 25.24
CA GLU A 243 -2.17 -43.52 24.50
C GLU A 243 -0.90 -43.26 23.69
N HIS A 244 -0.78 -42.09 23.04
CA HIS A 244 0.41 -41.73 22.27
C HIS A 244 1.64 -41.50 23.17
N ARG A 245 1.41 -41.09 24.42
CA ARG A 245 2.43 -40.92 25.46
C ARG A 245 2.90 -42.27 26.00
N LEU A 246 1.97 -43.18 26.30
CA LEU A 246 2.29 -44.53 26.77
C LEU A 246 2.99 -45.39 25.70
N ALA A 247 2.64 -45.23 24.42
CA ALA A 247 3.31 -45.93 23.32
C ALA A 247 4.78 -45.49 23.17
N ALA A 248 5.09 -44.21 23.39
CA ALA A 248 6.45 -43.70 23.35
C ALA A 248 7.31 -44.20 24.53
N GLU A 249 6.75 -44.28 25.74
CA GLU A 249 7.42 -44.88 26.90
C GLU A 249 7.68 -46.37 26.73
N LYS A 250 6.71 -47.11 26.18
CA LYS A 250 6.86 -48.55 25.92
C LYS A 250 7.95 -48.83 24.87
N LYS A 251 8.08 -47.96 23.87
CA LYS A 251 9.13 -48.03 22.84
C LYS A 251 10.52 -47.67 23.39
N LYS A 252 10.61 -46.72 24.33
CA LYS A 252 11.85 -46.41 25.05
C LYS A 252 12.32 -47.57 25.94
N ARG A 253 11.39 -48.27 26.60
CA ARG A 253 11.72 -49.38 27.51
C ARG A 253 12.14 -50.67 26.79
N ALA A 254 11.73 -50.83 25.52
CA ALA A 254 12.13 -51.95 24.68
C ALA A 254 13.52 -51.78 24.03
N GLY A 255 14.13 -50.59 24.10
CA GLY A 255 15.47 -50.31 23.55
C GLY A 255 16.61 -50.42 24.56
N LEU A 256 16.33 -50.82 25.81
CA LEU A 256 17.31 -50.94 26.88
C LEU A 256 17.40 -52.38 27.40
N THR A 257 17.78 -53.29 26.50
CA THR A 257 18.36 -54.59 26.85
C THR A 257 19.64 -54.71 26.05
N ASP A 258 20.72 -54.15 26.58
CA ASP A 258 22.06 -54.42 26.07
C ASP A 258 22.57 -55.68 26.77
N HIS A 259 22.81 -56.72 25.99
CA HIS A 259 23.46 -57.95 26.41
C HIS A 259 24.95 -57.62 26.61
N HIS A 260 25.38 -57.48 27.86
CA HIS A 260 26.80 -57.49 28.17
C HIS A 260 27.22 -58.95 28.39
N GLU A 261 27.68 -59.62 27.31
CA GLU A 261 28.54 -60.80 27.43
C GLU A 261 29.92 -60.33 27.91
N GLY A 262 30.41 -60.95 28.99
CA GLY A 262 31.69 -60.63 29.60
C GLY A 262 32.85 -61.43 29.00
N ASP A 263 34.05 -60.90 29.22
CA ASP A 263 35.22 -61.60 29.78
C ASP A 263 36.24 -60.57 30.28
#